data_AF-A0A6G2DD18-F1
#
_entry.id   AF-A0A6G2DD18-F1
#
_cell.length_a   1.000
_cell.length_b   1.000
_cell.length_c   1.000
_cell.angle_alpha   90.00
_cell.angle_beta   90.00
_cell.angle_gamma   90.00
#
_symmetry.space_group_name_H-M   'P 1'
#
loop_
_entity.id
_entity.type
_entity.pdbx_description
1 polymer ?
#
loop_
_entity_poly.entity_id
_entity_poly.type
_entity_poly.pdbx_seq_one_letter_code
_entity_poly.pdbx_strand_id
1 'polypeptide(L)'
;AYQMPNIGFFNDNQRDAVKGGEVYGAIKSGFVSGAATEPILAKAILGSRELGSYTHPNQVLNYVEAHDNYNLHDLLATLHPDQSSEQIMRKVETATAMNLLMQGMAFMEIGQEFGRTKLVATGENGELTHDDRERAMNSYNAPDSVNQVNWNLINERQDSIEFIRQVIRLKTKTGAFSYS
;
A
#
# COMPACT_ATOMS: atom_id res chain seq x y z
N ALA A 1 23.77 -0.69 -0.78
CA ALA A 1 23.59 0.70 -0.31
C ALA A 1 24.81 1.28 0.42
N TYR A 2 25.85 0.49 0.75
CA TYR A 2 26.99 0.97 1.56
C TYR A 2 27.82 2.12 0.94
N GLN A 3 27.86 2.23 -0.40
CA GLN A 3 28.54 3.33 -1.11
C GLN A 3 27.65 4.57 -1.33
N MET A 4 26.38 4.50 -0.92
CA MET A 4 25.38 5.54 -1.15
C MET A 4 24.75 5.98 0.19
N PRO A 5 25.55 6.54 1.11
CA PRO A 5 25.01 7.07 2.35
C PRO A 5 23.97 8.16 2.04
N ASN A 6 22.91 8.22 2.84
CA ASN A 6 21.81 9.20 2.71
C ASN A 6 20.97 9.10 1.42
N ILE A 7 21.09 8.02 0.65
CA ILE A 7 20.15 7.70 -0.44
C ILE A 7 19.13 6.67 0.05
N GLY A 8 17.85 6.99 -0.10
CA GLY A 8 16.73 6.12 0.21
C GLY A 8 16.32 5.24 -0.97
N PHE A 9 15.85 4.04 -0.68
CA PHE A 9 15.38 3.06 -1.65
C PHE A 9 13.99 2.55 -1.26
N PHE A 10 13.12 2.40 -2.26
CA PHE A 10 11.82 1.75 -2.07
C PHE A 10 12.01 0.30 -1.59
N ASN A 11 11.26 -0.07 -0.56
CA ASN A 11 11.39 -1.37 0.09
C ASN A 11 10.35 -2.37 -0.44
N ASP A 12 10.60 -2.90 -1.63
CA ASP A 12 9.68 -3.83 -2.30
C ASP A 12 9.43 -5.12 -1.50
N ASN A 13 10.44 -5.60 -0.75
CA ASN A 13 10.30 -6.79 0.10
C ASN A 13 9.27 -6.59 1.21
N GLN A 14 9.23 -5.40 1.82
CA GLN A 14 8.20 -5.07 2.81
C GLN A 14 6.84 -4.87 2.15
N ARG A 15 6.80 -4.15 1.04
CA ARG A 15 5.56 -3.91 0.27
C ARG A 15 4.87 -5.24 -0.04
N ASP A 16 5.60 -6.16 -0.68
CA ASP A 16 5.08 -7.46 -1.11
C ASP A 16 4.72 -8.34 0.08
N ALA A 17 5.51 -8.31 1.16
CA ALA A 17 5.17 -9.06 2.36
C ALA A 17 3.89 -8.56 3.04
N VAL A 18 3.62 -7.25 3.04
CA VAL A 18 2.40 -6.69 3.67
C VAL A 18 1.18 -6.92 2.79
N LYS A 19 1.16 -6.38 1.56
CA LYS A 19 -0.05 -6.35 0.72
C LYS A 19 -0.11 -7.49 -0.30
N GLY A 20 1.04 -8.07 -0.65
CA GLY A 20 1.19 -8.86 -1.86
C GLY A 20 1.54 -7.99 -3.05
N GLY A 21 1.22 -8.45 -4.26
CA GLY A 21 1.50 -7.69 -5.46
C GLY A 21 1.33 -8.48 -6.74
N GLU A 22 1.43 -7.74 -7.82
CA GLU A 22 1.28 -8.23 -9.18
C GLU A 22 2.59 -8.85 -9.65
N VAL A 23 2.54 -10.08 -10.15
CA VAL A 23 3.69 -10.83 -10.65
C VAL A 23 3.31 -11.45 -11.98
N TYR A 24 3.91 -10.98 -13.08
CA TYR A 24 3.78 -11.50 -14.45
C TYR A 24 2.55 -12.39 -14.71
N GLY A 25 1.39 -11.76 -14.88
CA GLY A 25 0.13 -12.44 -15.21
C GLY A 25 -0.65 -13.03 -14.02
N ALA A 26 -0.18 -12.83 -12.79
CA ALA A 26 -0.85 -13.26 -11.56
C ALA A 26 -0.76 -12.19 -10.47
N ILE A 27 -1.58 -12.36 -9.43
CA ILE A 27 -1.52 -11.56 -8.21
C ILE A 27 -1.18 -12.50 -7.05
N LYS A 28 -0.24 -12.09 -6.21
CA LYS A 28 0.13 -12.82 -4.99
C LYS A 28 -0.42 -12.11 -3.76
N SER A 29 -0.86 -12.90 -2.79
CA SER A 29 -1.22 -12.40 -1.47
C SER A 29 0.01 -12.07 -0.63
N GLY A 30 -0.08 -11.00 0.17
CA GLY A 30 0.75 -10.73 1.35
C GLY A 30 0.00 -11.04 2.65
N PHE A 31 0.57 -10.59 3.77
CA PHE A 31 0.08 -10.85 5.12
C PHE A 31 -1.38 -10.45 5.32
N VAL A 32 -1.74 -9.21 4.97
CA VAL A 32 -3.10 -8.69 5.20
C VAL A 32 -4.14 -9.39 4.30
N SER A 33 -3.67 -10.06 3.26
CA SER A 33 -4.46 -10.88 2.33
C SER A 33 -4.29 -12.39 2.54
N GLY A 34 -3.71 -12.82 3.66
CA GLY A 34 -3.71 -14.22 4.12
C GLY A 34 -2.47 -15.06 3.80
N ALA A 35 -1.37 -14.47 3.33
CA ALA A 35 -0.11 -15.19 3.15
C ALA A 35 0.74 -15.19 4.43
N ALA A 36 1.45 -16.28 4.70
CA ALA A 36 2.34 -16.44 5.85
C ALA A 36 3.72 -15.77 5.60
N THR A 37 3.75 -14.43 5.63
CA THR A 37 4.95 -13.61 5.37
C THR A 37 5.57 -13.02 6.65
N GLU A 38 5.15 -13.48 7.83
CA GLU A 38 5.61 -13.00 9.14
C GLU A 38 7.13 -12.95 9.29
N PRO A 39 7.93 -13.92 8.79
CA PRO A 39 9.39 -13.85 8.87
C PRO A 39 9.98 -12.63 8.15
N ILE A 40 9.36 -12.18 7.05
CA ILE A 40 9.78 -10.99 6.31
C ILE A 40 9.34 -9.75 7.09
N LEU A 41 8.10 -9.74 7.60
CA LEU A 41 7.57 -8.62 8.37
C LEU A 41 8.37 -8.35 9.65
N ALA A 42 8.79 -9.39 10.37
CA ALA A 42 9.61 -9.24 11.57
C ALA A 42 10.92 -8.48 11.28
N LYS A 43 11.54 -8.75 10.12
CA LYS A 43 12.74 -8.04 9.66
C LYS A 43 12.41 -6.63 9.16
N ALA A 44 11.27 -6.46 8.49
CA ALA A 44 10.84 -5.18 7.97
C ALA A 44 10.57 -4.16 9.08
N ILE A 45 9.88 -4.59 10.15
CA ILE A 45 9.60 -3.79 11.34
C ILE A 45 10.88 -3.21 11.95
N LEU A 46 11.98 -3.96 11.92
CA LEU A 46 13.29 -3.56 12.47
C LEU A 46 14.16 -2.78 11.48
N GLY A 47 13.60 -2.25 10.40
CA GLY A 47 14.32 -1.41 9.44
C GLY A 47 15.01 -2.21 8.34
N SER A 48 14.54 -3.42 8.06
CA SER A 48 14.84 -4.18 6.83
C SER A 48 16.31 -4.48 6.54
N ARG A 49 17.20 -4.38 7.53
CA ARG A 49 18.65 -4.63 7.37
C ARG A 49 18.97 -6.00 6.77
N GLU A 50 18.11 -7.00 7.01
CA GLU A 50 18.26 -8.36 6.50
C GLU A 50 17.46 -8.65 5.22
N LEU A 51 16.71 -7.66 4.71
CA LEU A 51 15.89 -7.80 3.50
C LEU A 51 16.52 -7.13 2.28
N GLY A 52 17.59 -6.36 2.46
CA GLY A 52 18.22 -5.64 1.35
C GLY A 52 19.66 -5.31 1.64
N SER A 53 20.24 -4.46 0.79
CA SER A 53 21.61 -3.97 0.97
C SER A 53 21.72 -2.72 1.85
N TYR A 54 20.66 -2.44 2.63
CA TYR A 54 20.52 -1.28 3.50
C TYR A 54 21.45 -1.40 4.70
N THR A 55 22.13 -0.32 5.07
CA THR A 55 22.98 -0.27 6.26
C THR A 55 22.34 0.50 7.41
N HIS A 56 21.41 1.41 7.12
CA HIS A 56 20.70 2.23 8.11
C HIS A 56 19.20 2.35 7.77
N PRO A 57 18.31 2.54 8.77
CA PRO A 57 16.89 2.75 8.54
C PRO A 57 16.56 3.94 7.64
N ASN A 58 17.39 4.99 7.65
CA ASN A 58 17.22 6.16 6.78
C ASN A 58 17.41 5.86 5.27
N GLN A 59 17.85 4.66 4.89
CA GLN A 59 17.91 4.20 3.50
C GLN A 59 16.66 3.41 3.08
N VAL A 60 15.74 3.14 4.00
CA VAL A 60 14.59 2.27 3.78
C VAL A 60 13.34 3.14 3.66
N LEU A 61 12.77 3.18 2.46
CA LEU A 61 11.48 3.82 2.20
C LEU A 61 10.38 2.76 2.17
N ASN A 62 9.67 2.62 3.27
CA ASN A 62 8.54 1.70 3.41
C ASN A 62 7.31 2.27 2.70
N TYR A 63 6.58 1.40 2.00
CA TYR A 63 5.36 1.75 1.28
C TYR A 63 4.50 0.52 1.02
N VAL A 64 3.22 0.74 0.79
CA VAL A 64 2.26 -0.28 0.34
C VAL A 64 1.41 0.20 -0.84
N GLU A 65 1.56 1.46 -1.24
CA GLU A 65 0.93 2.01 -2.43
C GLU A 65 1.84 3.09 -3.01
N ALA A 66 1.82 3.21 -4.33
CA ALA A 66 2.39 4.29 -5.10
C ALA A 66 1.47 4.51 -6.33
N HIS A 67 1.81 5.48 -7.18
CA HIS A 67 1.08 5.70 -8.42
C HIS A 67 1.18 4.52 -9.40
N ASP A 68 2.26 3.75 -9.38
CA ASP A 68 2.43 2.52 -10.15
C ASP A 68 1.63 1.35 -9.54
N ASN A 69 1.24 0.39 -10.40
CA ASN A 69 0.47 -0.80 -10.02
C ASN A 69 -0.94 -0.46 -9.49
N TYR A 70 -1.66 -1.46 -8.99
CA TYR A 70 -2.94 -1.21 -8.34
C TYR A 70 -2.79 -0.35 -7.09
N ASN A 71 -3.77 0.52 -6.87
CA ASN A 71 -4.03 1.03 -5.53
C ASN A 71 -4.21 -0.14 -4.55
N LEU A 72 -3.85 0.04 -3.29
CA LEU A 72 -3.95 -0.97 -2.25
C LEU A 72 -5.39 -1.49 -2.12
N HIS A 73 -6.37 -0.59 -2.20
CA HIS A 73 -7.79 -0.96 -2.20
C HIS A 73 -8.14 -1.89 -3.37
N ASP A 74 -7.68 -1.58 -4.59
CA ASP A 74 -7.98 -2.36 -5.80
C ASP A 74 -7.35 -3.74 -5.77
N LEU A 75 -6.10 -3.82 -5.30
CA LEU A 75 -5.41 -5.08 -5.09
C LEU A 75 -6.18 -5.98 -4.12
N LEU A 76 -6.56 -5.44 -2.96
CA LEU A 76 -7.24 -6.20 -1.91
C LEU A 76 -8.66 -6.61 -2.32
N ALA A 77 -9.40 -5.73 -3.01
CA ALA A 77 -10.70 -6.06 -3.58
C ALA A 77 -10.59 -7.17 -4.64
N THR A 78 -9.51 -7.18 -5.43
CA THR A 78 -9.26 -8.23 -6.42
C THR A 78 -8.89 -9.56 -5.77
N LEU A 79 -8.11 -9.55 -4.68
CA LEU A 79 -7.75 -10.76 -3.91
C LEU A 79 -8.90 -11.32 -3.07
N HIS A 80 -9.91 -10.50 -2.76
CA HIS A 80 -11.03 -10.86 -1.90
C HIS A 80 -12.39 -10.43 -2.51
N PRO A 81 -12.78 -11.01 -3.66
CA PRO A 81 -13.98 -10.58 -4.39
C PRO A 81 -15.29 -10.77 -3.60
N ASP A 82 -15.29 -11.68 -2.62
CA ASP A 82 -16.47 -11.99 -1.80
C ASP A 82 -16.58 -11.13 -0.52
N GLN A 83 -15.64 -10.20 -0.29
CA GLN A 83 -15.62 -9.35 0.91
C GLN A 83 -16.29 -8.00 0.69
N SER A 84 -16.93 -7.47 1.73
CA SER A 84 -17.54 -6.15 1.68
C SER A 84 -16.48 -5.04 1.62
N SER A 85 -16.86 -3.85 1.12
CA SER A 85 -15.96 -2.69 1.10
C SER A 85 -15.42 -2.34 2.49
N GLU A 86 -16.20 -2.54 3.55
CA GLU A 86 -15.74 -2.34 4.93
C GLU A 86 -14.63 -3.32 5.32
N GLN A 87 -14.77 -4.60 4.96
CA GLN A 87 -13.74 -5.62 5.23
C GLN A 87 -12.45 -5.31 4.45
N ILE A 88 -12.58 -4.85 3.19
CA ILE A 88 -11.44 -4.40 2.39
C ILE A 88 -10.76 -3.19 3.04
N MET A 89 -11.53 -2.19 3.48
CA MET A 89 -10.98 -0.99 4.14
C MET A 89 -10.24 -1.31 5.44
N ARG A 90 -10.72 -2.25 6.26
CA ARG A 90 -9.98 -2.71 7.45
C ARG A 90 -8.62 -3.31 7.10
N LYS A 91 -8.51 -3.98 5.94
CA LYS A 91 -7.21 -4.48 5.42
C LYS A 91 -6.33 -3.35 4.92
N VAL A 92 -6.89 -2.36 4.21
CA VAL A 92 -6.19 -1.14 3.78
C VAL A 92 -5.61 -0.40 5.00
N GLU A 93 -6.42 -0.20 6.04
CA GLU A 93 -6.01 0.41 7.31
C GLU A 93 -4.89 -0.37 7.98
N THR A 94 -5.03 -1.70 8.07
CA THR A 94 -4.01 -2.57 8.67
C THR A 94 -2.68 -2.48 7.91
N ALA A 95 -2.71 -2.59 6.58
CA ALA A 95 -1.52 -2.50 5.74
C ALA A 95 -0.86 -1.11 5.83
N THR A 96 -1.66 -0.05 5.84
CA THR A 96 -1.19 1.33 5.99
C THR A 96 -0.56 1.53 7.37
N ALA A 97 -1.20 1.04 8.44
CA ALA A 97 -0.69 1.16 9.79
C ALA A 97 0.64 0.42 9.97
N MET A 98 0.73 -0.80 9.43
CA MET A 98 1.99 -1.55 9.39
C MET A 98 3.07 -0.74 8.68
N ASN A 99 2.84 -0.30 7.46
CA ASN A 99 3.78 0.52 6.69
C ASN A 99 4.30 1.74 7.47
N LEU A 100 3.39 2.54 8.03
CA LEU A 100 3.75 3.78 8.71
C LEU A 100 4.55 3.55 9.99
N LEU A 101 4.31 2.46 10.72
CA LEU A 101 4.92 2.21 12.04
C LEU A 101 6.23 1.41 12.00
N MET A 102 6.66 0.91 10.83
CA MET A 102 7.97 0.25 10.71
C MET A 102 9.12 1.26 10.81
N GLN A 103 10.30 0.79 11.26
CA GLN A 103 11.51 1.62 11.22
C GLN A 103 11.89 2.00 9.79
N GLY A 104 12.45 3.19 9.64
CA GLY A 104 12.78 3.80 8.35
C GLY A 104 11.79 4.89 7.96
N MET A 105 11.91 5.34 6.72
CA MET A 105 11.04 6.37 6.14
C MET A 105 9.70 5.76 5.77
N ALA A 106 8.63 6.53 5.91
CA ALA A 106 7.29 6.14 5.55
C ALA A 106 6.81 6.93 4.33
N PHE A 107 6.32 6.22 3.32
CA PHE A 107 5.68 6.78 2.15
C PHE A 107 4.21 6.33 2.10
N MET A 108 3.34 7.21 1.65
CA MET A 108 1.92 6.94 1.46
C MET A 108 1.43 7.71 0.22
N GLU A 109 0.75 7.01 -0.68
CA GLU A 109 0.15 7.62 -1.87
C GLU A 109 -1.13 8.38 -1.50
N ILE A 110 -1.43 9.45 -2.23
CA ILE A 110 -2.67 10.20 -2.02
C ILE A 110 -3.89 9.32 -2.28
N GLY A 111 -4.73 9.21 -1.26
CA GLY A 111 -5.98 8.46 -1.29
C GLY A 111 -5.90 7.02 -0.82
N GLN A 112 -4.70 6.54 -0.46
CA GLN A 112 -4.56 5.28 0.28
C GLN A 112 -5.39 5.31 1.58
N GLU A 113 -5.45 6.46 2.26
CA GLU A 113 -6.14 6.66 3.54
C GLU A 113 -7.68 6.65 3.44
N PHE A 114 -8.24 6.71 2.23
CA PHE A 114 -9.68 6.63 1.98
C PHE A 114 -10.06 5.63 0.89
N GLY A 115 -9.15 4.70 0.57
CA GLY A 115 -9.43 3.61 -0.37
C GLY A 115 -9.63 4.08 -1.82
N ARG A 116 -8.74 4.95 -2.31
CA ARG A 116 -8.72 5.35 -3.73
C ARG A 116 -8.71 4.12 -4.64
N THR A 117 -9.48 4.22 -5.72
CA THR A 117 -9.62 3.17 -6.72
C THR A 117 -9.41 3.75 -8.11
N LYS A 118 -8.75 2.97 -8.98
CA LYS A 118 -8.64 3.18 -10.43
C LYS A 118 -9.52 2.18 -11.20
N LEU A 119 -10.18 1.24 -10.52
CA LEU A 119 -11.06 0.25 -11.14
C LEU A 119 -12.39 0.90 -11.55
N VAL A 120 -12.44 1.36 -12.80
CA VAL A 120 -13.64 1.90 -13.44
C VAL A 120 -14.19 0.89 -14.42
N ALA A 121 -15.35 0.32 -14.11
CA ALA A 121 -16.01 -0.66 -14.96
C ALA A 121 -16.52 -0.04 -16.27
N THR A 122 -16.19 -0.68 -17.38
CA THR A 122 -16.66 -0.31 -18.74
C THR A 122 -17.43 -1.43 -19.43
N GLY A 123 -17.55 -2.60 -18.80
CA GLY A 123 -18.29 -3.75 -19.32
C GLY A 123 -19.81 -3.56 -19.27
N GLU A 124 -20.51 -4.49 -19.93
CA GLU A 124 -21.96 -4.57 -19.82
C GLU A 124 -22.39 -4.75 -18.36
N ASN A 125 -23.52 -4.16 -17.97
CA ASN A 125 -24.07 -4.24 -16.61
C ASN A 125 -23.13 -3.74 -15.48
N GLY A 126 -22.10 -2.95 -15.81
CA GLY A 126 -21.16 -2.41 -14.83
C GLY A 126 -20.09 -3.40 -14.38
N GLU A 127 -19.80 -4.42 -15.19
CA GLU A 127 -18.75 -5.40 -14.90
C GLU A 127 -17.35 -4.86 -15.21
N LEU A 128 -16.38 -5.24 -14.38
CA LEU A 128 -14.96 -4.96 -14.64
C LEU A 128 -14.44 -5.88 -15.74
N THR A 129 -13.99 -5.28 -16.83
CA THR A 129 -13.35 -6.00 -17.94
C THR A 129 -11.87 -6.32 -17.63
N HIS A 130 -11.25 -7.13 -18.47
CA HIS A 130 -9.80 -7.33 -18.43
C HIS A 130 -9.04 -6.01 -18.66
N ASP A 131 -9.45 -5.21 -19.63
CA ASP A 131 -8.82 -3.94 -19.97
C ASP A 131 -8.95 -2.91 -18.84
N ASP A 132 -10.04 -2.91 -18.08
CA ASP A 132 -10.20 -2.04 -16.91
C ASP A 132 -9.21 -2.37 -15.80
N ARG A 133 -8.93 -3.68 -15.61
CA ARG A 133 -7.94 -4.19 -14.66
C ARG A 133 -6.52 -3.82 -15.09
N GLU A 134 -6.19 -4.03 -16.37
CA GLU A 134 -4.88 -3.63 -16.91
C GLU A 134 -4.66 -2.12 -16.81
N ARG A 135 -5.69 -1.32 -17.14
CA ARG A 135 -5.64 0.14 -17.04
C ARG A 135 -5.44 0.62 -15.60
N ALA A 136 -6.06 -0.02 -14.63
CA ALA A 136 -5.89 0.30 -13.22
C ALA A 136 -4.50 -0.11 -12.68
N MET A 137 -3.88 -1.17 -13.22
CA MET A 137 -2.50 -1.56 -12.90
C MET A 137 -1.44 -0.64 -13.51
N ASN A 138 -1.74 0.03 -14.62
CA ASN A 138 -0.82 0.99 -15.24
C ASN A 138 -1.59 2.15 -15.87
N SER A 139 -1.90 3.15 -15.06
CA SER A 139 -2.79 4.25 -15.44
C SER A 139 -2.08 5.46 -16.05
N TYR A 140 -0.83 5.32 -16.51
CA TYR A 140 0.01 6.45 -16.97
C TYR A 140 -0.62 7.32 -18.07
N ASN A 141 -1.44 6.72 -18.94
CA ASN A 141 -2.17 7.39 -20.02
C ASN A 141 -3.70 7.20 -19.92
N ALA A 142 -4.18 6.75 -18.76
CA ALA A 142 -5.61 6.55 -18.53
C ALA A 142 -6.33 7.91 -18.36
N PRO A 143 -7.64 7.99 -18.69
CA PRO A 143 -8.40 9.22 -18.59
C PRO A 143 -8.58 9.69 -17.14
N ASP A 144 -9.02 10.93 -16.97
CA ASP A 144 -9.29 11.53 -15.65
C ASP A 144 -10.27 10.69 -14.83
N SER A 145 -11.26 10.03 -15.45
CA SER A 145 -12.20 9.16 -14.74
C SER A 145 -11.52 8.04 -13.94
N VAL A 146 -10.33 7.60 -14.35
CA VAL A 146 -9.51 6.57 -13.70
C VAL A 146 -8.51 7.20 -12.72
N ASN A 147 -7.86 8.30 -13.10
CA ASN A 147 -6.76 8.88 -12.32
C ASN A 147 -7.20 9.91 -11.27
N GLN A 148 -8.40 10.49 -11.38
CA GLN A 148 -8.85 11.56 -10.50
C GLN A 148 -8.94 11.12 -9.04
N VAL A 149 -8.68 12.06 -8.14
CA VAL A 149 -9.00 11.88 -6.72
C VAL A 149 -10.50 12.04 -6.54
N ASN A 150 -11.18 10.98 -6.14
CA ASN A 150 -12.61 11.03 -5.82
C ASN A 150 -12.82 11.61 -4.42
N TRP A 151 -13.00 12.92 -4.34
CA TRP A 151 -13.23 13.64 -3.09
C TRP A 151 -14.50 13.21 -2.33
N ASN A 152 -15.46 12.55 -2.99
CA ASN A 152 -16.64 12.02 -2.29
C ASN A 152 -16.26 10.91 -1.30
N LEU A 153 -15.21 10.12 -1.60
CA LEU A 153 -14.72 9.06 -0.70
C LEU A 153 -14.24 9.63 0.63
N ILE A 154 -13.76 10.87 0.66
CA ILE A 154 -13.36 11.51 1.91
C ILE A 154 -14.56 11.61 2.86
N ASN A 155 -15.72 12.03 2.37
CA ASN A 155 -16.92 12.14 3.20
C ASN A 155 -17.39 10.77 3.72
N GLU A 156 -17.18 9.71 2.93
CA GLU A 156 -17.59 8.36 3.28
C GLU A 156 -16.58 7.61 4.19
N ARG A 157 -15.31 8.01 4.20
CA ARG A 157 -14.21 7.29 4.89
C ARG A 157 -13.57 8.10 6.00
N GLN A 158 -14.33 9.00 6.63
CA GLN A 158 -13.84 9.84 7.73
C GLN A 158 -13.18 9.05 8.87
N ASP A 159 -13.75 7.91 9.26
CA ASP A 159 -13.20 7.05 10.32
C ASP A 159 -11.82 6.48 9.94
N SER A 160 -11.66 6.05 8.68
CA SER A 160 -10.39 5.55 8.15
C SER A 160 -9.32 6.65 8.12
N ILE A 161 -9.70 7.84 7.65
CA ILE A 161 -8.84 9.02 7.62
C ILE A 161 -8.39 9.41 9.03
N GLU A 162 -9.30 9.41 10.00
CA GLU A 162 -8.97 9.72 11.39
C GLU A 162 -8.06 8.65 11.99
N PHE A 163 -8.32 7.37 11.72
CA PHE A 163 -7.43 6.28 12.14
C PHE A 163 -6.01 6.47 11.61
N ILE A 164 -5.85 6.71 10.30
CA ILE A 164 -4.54 6.94 9.68
C ILE A 164 -3.87 8.21 10.24
N ARG A 165 -4.63 9.28 10.50
CA ARG A 165 -4.13 10.49 11.16
C ARG A 165 -3.53 10.19 12.54
N GLN A 166 -4.17 9.34 13.34
CA GLN A 166 -3.63 8.92 14.64
C GLN A 166 -2.38 8.05 14.48
N VAL A 167 -2.31 7.18 13.47
CA VAL A 167 -1.10 6.39 13.18
C VAL A 167 0.07 7.31 12.78
N ILE A 168 -0.15 8.30 11.91
CA ILE A 168 0.88 9.29 11.55
C ILE A 168 1.35 10.05 12.79
N ARG A 169 0.43 10.39 13.71
CA ARG A 169 0.78 11.01 14.99
C ARG A 169 1.68 10.10 15.82
N LEU A 170 1.40 8.80 15.90
CA LEU A 170 2.28 7.84 16.58
C LEU A 170 3.67 7.80 15.96
N LYS A 171 3.77 7.67 14.63
CA LYS A 171 5.05 7.66 13.90
C LYS A 171 5.89 8.93 14.16
N THR A 172 5.24 10.10 14.18
CA THR A 172 5.91 11.40 14.28
C THR A 172 6.17 11.88 15.71
N LYS A 173 5.47 11.36 16.71
CA LYS A 173 5.57 11.81 18.12
C LYS A 173 6.21 10.80 19.06
N THR A 174 6.32 9.54 18.66
CA THR A 174 6.90 8.48 19.49
C THR A 174 8.22 8.01 18.91
N GLY A 175 9.33 8.28 19.62
CA GLY A 175 10.68 7.95 19.17
C GLY A 175 10.90 6.46 18.86
N ALA A 176 10.13 5.57 19.50
CA ALA A 176 10.18 4.12 19.27
C ALA A 176 9.84 3.71 17.82
N PHE A 177 9.19 4.56 17.02
CA PHE A 177 8.86 4.29 15.61
C PHE A 177 9.79 4.99 14.61
N SER A 178 10.78 5.75 15.07
CA SER A 178 11.59 6.63 14.21
C SER A 178 13.07 6.63 14.60
N TYR A 179 13.65 5.44 14.84
CA TYR A 179 15.10 5.32 15.00
C TYR A 179 15.79 5.63 13.67
N SER A 180 16.83 6.47 13.73
CA SER A 180 17.63 6.92 12.59
C SER A 180 18.99 6.26 12.59
#